data_AF-A0A453MCS9-F1
#
_entry.id   AF-A0A453MCS9-F1
#
_cell.length_a   1.000
_cell.length_b   1.000
_cell.length_c   1.000
_cell.angle_alpha   90.00
_cell.angle_beta   90.00
_cell.angle_gamma   90.00
#
_symmetry.space_group_name_H-M   'P 1'
#
loop_
_entity.id
_entity.type
_entity.pdbx_description
1 polymer ?
#
loop_
_entity_poly.entity_id
_entity_poly.type
_entity_poly.pdbx_seq_one_letter_code
_entity_poly.pdbx_strand_id
1 'polypeptide(L)'
;MFGPDICGYATKKVHAILTKNGKNHLIKKEVPCETDQLTHVYTLILRPDATYSILIDNVEKQSGSVYDDWDILPAKKKRDPNAKKPEDWEDEEFLPDPEDKKPEHEY
;
A
#
# COMPACT_ATOMS: atom_id res chain seq x y z
N MET A 1 11.02 -12.46 -7.87
CA MET A 1 11.50 -11.61 -8.99
C MET A 1 11.97 -10.30 -8.40
N PHE A 2 13.15 -9.81 -8.81
CA PHE A 2 13.72 -8.57 -8.30
C PHE A 2 14.43 -7.82 -9.43
N GLY A 3 14.25 -6.50 -9.51
CA GLY A 3 14.94 -5.66 -10.48
C GLY A 3 14.19 -4.37 -10.83
N PRO A 4 14.85 -3.39 -11.46
CA PRO A 4 14.21 -2.17 -11.95
C PRO A 4 13.23 -2.48 -13.09
N ASP A 5 12.12 -1.76 -13.12
CA ASP A 5 11.12 -1.79 -14.19
C ASP A 5 10.70 -0.36 -14.55
N ILE A 6 10.84 -0.05 -15.84
CA ILE A 6 10.59 1.27 -16.41
C ILE A 6 9.62 1.11 -17.57
N CYS A 7 8.40 1.60 -17.39
CA CYS A 7 7.37 1.68 -18.41
C CYS A 7 6.86 3.11 -18.54
N GLY A 8 7.40 3.84 -19.53
CA GLY A 8 7.04 5.23 -19.83
C GLY A 8 7.29 6.18 -18.65
N TYR A 9 6.38 7.13 -18.47
CA TYR A 9 6.45 8.10 -17.37
C TYR A 9 5.76 7.61 -16.08
N ALA A 10 4.91 6.59 -16.18
CA ALA A 10 4.02 6.19 -15.09
C ALA A 10 4.63 5.12 -14.16
N THR A 11 5.56 4.30 -14.64
CA THR A 11 6.15 3.22 -13.83
C THR A 11 7.67 3.30 -13.91
N LYS A 12 8.30 3.61 -12.78
CA LYS A 12 9.75 3.71 -12.60
C LYS A 12 10.09 3.23 -11.20
N LYS A 13 10.09 1.92 -11.01
CA LYS A 13 10.25 1.32 -9.68
C LYS A 13 11.03 0.02 -9.73
N VAL A 14 11.63 -0.32 -8.60
CA VAL A 14 12.24 -1.64 -8.38
C VAL A 14 11.16 -2.60 -7.92
N HIS A 15 10.92 -3.66 -8.68
CA HIS A 15 10.09 -4.76 -8.22
C HIS A 15 10.86 -5.60 -7.22
N ALA A 16 10.19 -6.00 -6.15
CA ALA A 16 10.61 -7.04 -5.24
C ALA A 16 9.41 -7.95 -4.96
N ILE A 17 9.33 -9.05 -5.68
CA ILE A 17 8.20 -9.99 -5.66
C ILE A 17 8.63 -11.30 -5.02
N LEU A 18 7.91 -11.68 -3.96
CA LEU A 18 8.10 -12.94 -3.24
C LEU A 18 6.94 -13.89 -3.57
N THR A 19 7.27 -15.13 -3.92
CA THR A 19 6.27 -16.15 -4.25
C THR A 19 6.09 -17.09 -3.06
N LYS A 20 4.84 -17.27 -2.61
CA LYS A 20 4.46 -18.23 -1.58
C LYS A 20 3.17 -18.93 -1.99
N ASN A 21 3.13 -20.25 -1.85
CA ASN A 21 1.95 -21.07 -2.18
C ASN A 21 1.40 -20.81 -3.59
N GLY A 22 2.27 -20.61 -4.58
CA GLY A 22 1.89 -20.33 -5.97
C GLY A 22 1.34 -18.93 -6.24
N LYS A 23 1.24 -18.07 -5.22
CA LYS A 23 0.85 -16.66 -5.36
C LYS A 23 2.07 -15.75 -5.34
N ASN A 24 2.10 -14.79 -6.25
CA ASN A 24 3.11 -13.73 -6.29
C ASN A 24 2.64 -12.56 -5.43
N HIS A 25 3.47 -12.17 -4.46
CA HIS A 25 3.24 -11.04 -3.57
C HIS A 25 4.21 -9.92 -3.94
N LEU A 26 3.66 -8.78 -4.33
CA LEU A 26 4.43 -7.58 -4.61
C LEU A 26 4.73 -6.86 -3.29
N ILE A 27 5.89 -6.20 -3.23
CA ILE A 27 6.22 -5.29 -2.14
C ILE A 27 5.22 -4.12 -2.14
N LYS A 28 4.76 -3.71 -0.96
CA LYS A 28 3.84 -2.58 -0.78
C LYS A 28 4.53 -1.24 -0.98
N LYS A 29 5.82 -1.17 -0.62
CA LYS A 29 6.64 0.03 -0.70
C LYS A 29 7.07 0.26 -2.13
N GLU A 30 6.95 1.50 -2.57
CA GLU A 30 7.49 1.93 -3.85
C GLU A 30 8.96 2.28 -3.69
N VAL A 31 9.83 1.53 -4.37
CA VAL A 31 11.28 1.76 -4.36
C VAL A 31 11.65 2.37 -5.71
N PRO A 32 12.20 3.59 -5.77
CA PRO A 32 12.56 4.22 -7.03
C PRO A 32 13.70 3.46 -7.70
N CYS A 33 13.70 3.43 -9.03
CA CYS A 33 14.84 2.97 -9.82
C CYS A 33 15.62 4.16 -10.38
N GLU A 34 16.91 3.98 -10.63
CA GLU A 34 17.72 4.97 -11.33
C GLU A 34 17.33 5.02 -12.81
N THR A 35 17.36 6.21 -13.40
CA THR A 35 16.82 6.45 -14.76
C THR A 35 17.81 7.12 -15.72
N ASP A 36 19.06 7.29 -15.30
CA ASP A 36 20.10 7.83 -16.18
C ASP A 36 20.63 6.72 -17.13
N GLN A 37 21.70 7.03 -17.87
CA GLN A 37 22.32 6.10 -18.82
C GLN A 37 23.56 5.38 -18.27
N LEU A 38 23.78 5.42 -16.95
CA LEU A 38 24.89 4.78 -16.27
C LEU A 38 24.51 3.35 -15.86
N THR A 39 25.55 2.57 -15.55
CA THR A 39 25.37 1.22 -15.03
C THR A 39 25.15 1.29 -13.52
N HIS A 40 24.03 0.75 -13.05
CA HIS A 40 23.68 0.68 -11.64
C HIS A 40 23.60 -0.76 -11.15
N VAL A 41 23.90 -0.97 -9.88
CA VAL A 41 23.84 -2.28 -9.22
C VAL A 41 22.69 -2.32 -8.24
N TYR A 42 21.79 -3.28 -8.43
CA TYR A 42 20.64 -3.52 -7.56
C TYR A 42 20.89 -4.76 -6.71
N THR A 43 20.78 -4.62 -5.39
CA THR A 43 20.99 -5.72 -4.44
C THR A 43 19.75 -5.92 -3.57
N LEU A 44 19.26 -7.15 -3.49
CA LEU A 44 18.25 -7.55 -2.51
C LEU A 44 18.90 -8.50 -1.51
N ILE A 45 18.90 -8.11 -0.24
CA ILE A 45 19.34 -8.93 0.88
C ILE A 45 18.08 -9.41 1.59
N LEU A 46 17.84 -10.71 1.61
CA LEU A 46 16.75 -11.35 2.35
C LEU A 46 17.34 -12.22 3.45
N ARG A 47 16.99 -11.96 4.71
CA ARG A 47 17.59 -12.60 5.88
C ARG A 47 16.67 -13.69 6.46
N PRO A 48 17.22 -14.72 7.15
CA PRO A 48 16.43 -15.79 7.77
C PRO A 48 15.48 -15.32 8.86
N ASP A 49 15.75 -14.18 9.49
CA ASP A 49 14.88 -13.54 10.49
C ASP A 49 13.66 -12.81 9.88
N ALA A 50 13.43 -13.00 8.59
CA ALA A 50 12.39 -12.36 7.80
C ALA A 50 12.53 -10.83 7.68
N THR A 51 13.74 -10.30 7.80
CA THR A 51 14.06 -8.93 7.42
C THR A 51 14.63 -8.86 6.00
N TYR A 52 14.58 -7.68 5.40
CA TYR A 52 15.17 -7.42 4.08
C TYR A 52 15.84 -6.05 4.01
N SER A 53 16.76 -5.90 3.06
CA SER A 53 17.32 -4.62 2.62
C SER A 53 17.40 -4.60 1.08
N ILE A 54 17.04 -3.48 0.47
CA ILE A 54 17.24 -3.20 -0.96
C ILE A 54 18.27 -2.08 -1.05
N LEU A 55 19.37 -2.35 -1.75
CA LEU A 55 20.43 -1.39 -2.00
C LEU A 55 20.49 -1.09 -3.50
N ILE A 56 20.76 0.17 -3.80
CA ILE A 56 21.09 0.65 -5.15
C ILE A 56 22.46 1.30 -5.05
N ASP A 57 23.42 0.82 -5.84
CA ASP A 57 24.82 1.25 -5.81
C ASP A 57 25.45 1.19 -4.41
N ASN A 58 25.17 0.08 -3.69
CA ASN A 58 25.57 -0.15 -2.30
C ASN A 58 25.01 0.85 -1.27
N VAL A 59 24.06 1.72 -1.65
CA VAL A 59 23.33 2.58 -0.73
C VAL A 59 22.00 1.93 -0.38
N GLU A 60 21.71 1.75 0.91
CA GLU A 60 20.42 1.23 1.36
C GLU A 60 19.31 2.24 1.05
N LYS A 61 18.36 1.82 0.20
CA LYS A 61 17.20 2.63 -0.20
C LYS A 61 15.92 2.19 0.52
N GLN A 62 15.86 0.93 0.92
CA GLN A 62 14.73 0.38 1.66
C GLN A 62 15.20 -0.76 2.57
N SER A 63 14.64 -0.83 3.77
CA SER A 63 14.84 -1.97 4.68
C SER A 63 13.61 -2.15 5.57
N GLY A 64 13.39 -3.37 6.04
CA GLY A 64 12.21 -3.66 6.86
C GLY A 64 11.95 -5.14 7.07
N SER A 65 10.69 -5.44 7.39
CA SER A 65 10.20 -6.78 7.67
C SER A 65 9.34 -7.28 6.51
N VAL A 66 9.59 -8.52 6.11
CA VAL A 66 8.84 -9.20 5.04
C VAL A 66 7.35 -9.27 5.37
N TYR A 67 7.00 -9.40 6.65
CA TYR A 67 5.62 -9.55 7.10
C TYR A 67 4.80 -8.27 7.04
N ASP A 68 5.47 -7.12 7.08
CA ASP A 68 4.82 -5.81 7.08
C ASP A 68 4.73 -5.28 5.64
N ASP A 69 5.81 -5.45 4.86
CA ASP A 69 5.93 -4.91 3.51
C ASP A 69 5.43 -5.83 2.40
N TRP A 70 5.04 -7.08 2.70
CA TRP A 70 4.32 -7.97 1.78
C TRP A 70 3.10 -8.60 2.43
N ASP A 71 2.03 -8.77 1.65
CA ASP A 71 0.82 -9.49 2.08
C ASP A 71 0.97 -11.02 1.98
N ILE A 72 2.03 -11.56 2.59
CA ILE A 72 2.39 -12.99 2.56
C ILE A 72 1.65 -13.79 3.63
N LEU A 73 1.26 -13.13 4.72
CA LEU A 73 0.48 -13.73 5.79
C LEU A 73 -1.01 -13.40 5.62
N PRO A 74 -1.91 -14.30 6.06
CA PRO A 74 -3.33 -13.97 6.15
C PRO A 74 -3.52 -12.74 7.07
N ALA A 75 -4.53 -11.93 6.76
CA ALA A 75 -4.82 -10.71 7.50
C ALA A 75 -5.00 -11.01 9.00
N LYS A 76 -4.25 -10.28 9.85
CA LYS A 76 -4.27 -10.44 11.32
C LYS A 76 -5.66 -10.19 11.93
N LYS A 77 -6.49 -9.37 11.28
CA LYS A 77 -7.87 -9.05 11.69
C LYS A 77 -8.80 -9.25 10.49
N LYS A 78 -9.77 -10.16 10.63
CA LYS A 78 -10.92 -10.26 9.71
C LYS A 78 -12.05 -9.40 10.28
N ARG A 79 -12.73 -8.62 9.42
CA ARG A 79 -14.03 -8.05 9.79
C ARG A 79 -15.00 -9.20 10.06
N ASP A 80 -15.84 -9.06 11.09
CA ASP A 80 -16.84 -10.08 11.41
C ASP A 80 -17.82 -10.20 10.23
N PRO A 81 -17.91 -11.37 9.57
CA PRO A 81 -18.81 -11.58 8.45
C PRO A 81 -20.30 -11.46 8.84
N ASN A 82 -20.63 -11.55 10.13
CA ASN A 82 -21.99 -11.42 10.64
C ASN A 82 -22.31 -10.00 11.14
N ALA A 83 -21.34 -9.08 11.14
CA ALA A 83 -21.59 -7.70 11.53
C ALA A 83 -22.51 -7.02 10.51
N LYS A 84 -23.76 -6.84 10.90
CA LYS A 84 -24.70 -5.97 10.20
C LYS A 84 -24.60 -4.57 10.78
N LYS A 85 -24.69 -3.57 9.92
CA LYS A 85 -24.92 -2.19 10.34
C LYS A 85 -26.21 -2.16 11.18
N PRO A 86 -26.22 -1.56 12.38
CA PRO A 86 -27.46 -1.40 13.15
C PRO A 86 -28.50 -0.62 12.34
N GLU A 87 -29.78 -0.91 12.54
CA GLU A 87 -30.87 -0.20 11.86
C GLU A 87 -30.90 1.29 12.24
N ASP A 88 -30.44 1.62 13.45
CA ASP A 88 -30.36 2.98 14.00
C ASP A 88 -29.04 3.71 13.66
N TRP A 89 -28.31 3.23 12.65
CA TRP A 89 -27.06 3.87 12.25
C TRP A 89 -27.31 4.94 11.20
N GLU A 90 -27.30 6.20 11.62
CA GLU A 90 -27.36 7.36 10.74
C GLU A 90 -26.01 7.57 10.02
N ASP A 91 -26.05 7.60 8.68
CA ASP A 91 -24.88 7.95 7.83
C ASP A 91 -24.87 9.43 7.41
N GLU A 92 -25.90 10.19 7.77
CA GLU A 92 -26.02 11.59 7.36
C GLU A 92 -25.13 12.48 8.24
N GLU A 93 -24.10 13.06 7.63
CA GLU A 93 -23.16 13.98 8.29
C GLU A 93 -23.82 15.30 8.71
N PHE A 94 -24.92 15.67 8.04
CA PHE A 94 -25.68 16.89 8.31
C PHE A 94 -27.15 16.55 8.54
N LEU A 95 -27.65 16.86 9.74
CA LEU A 95 -29.07 16.78 10.06
C LEU A 95 -29.73 18.15 9.79
N PRO A 96 -30.93 18.19 9.18
CA PRO A 96 -31.68 19.44 9.06
C PRO A 96 -32.03 19.95 10.45
N ASP A 97 -31.79 21.23 10.70
CA ASP A 97 -32.14 21.85 11.98
C ASP A 97 -33.67 21.78 12.17
N PRO A 98 -34.15 21.08 13.22
CA PRO A 98 -35.58 20.91 13.44
C PRO A 98 -36.31 22.23 13.72
N GLU A 99 -35.60 23.29 14.10
CA GLU A 99 -36.16 24.62 14.33
C GLU A 99 -36.12 25.52 13.08
N ASP A 100 -35.51 25.08 11.97
CA ASP A 100 -35.42 25.86 10.74
C ASP A 100 -36.80 25.97 10.06
N LYS A 101 -37.30 27.20 9.97
CA LYS A 101 -38.57 27.52 9.32
C LYS A 101 -38.30 28.41 8.13
N LYS A 102 -38.87 28.01 6.98
CA LYS A 102 -38.79 28.77 5.72
C LYS A 102 -39.17 30.24 5.97
N PRO A 103 -38.26 31.20 5.73
CA PRO A 103 -38.59 32.61 5.93
C PRO A 103 -39.68 33.04 4.94
N GLU A 104 -40.66 33.80 5.42
CA GLU A 104 -41.65 34.45 4.56
C GLU A 104 -40.93 35.56 3.77
N HIS A 105 -40.83 35.38 2.46
CA HIS A 105 -40.35 36.44 1.57
C HIS A 105 -41.46 37.48 1.43
N GLU A 106 -41.26 38.68 1.99
CA GLU A 106 -42.02 39.88 1.61
C GLU A 106 -41.55 40.34 0.22
N TYR A 107 -42.51 40.50 -0.71
CA TYR A 107 -42.34 41.16 -2.01
C TYR A 107 -42.72 42.64 -1.91
#